data_AF-A0A962RI07-F1
#
_entry.id   AF-A0A962RI07-F1
#
_cell.length_a   1.000
_cell.length_b   1.000
_cell.length_c   1.000
_cell.angle_alpha   90.00
_cell.angle_beta   90.00
_cell.angle_gamma   90.00
#
_symmetry.space_group_name_H-M   'P 1'
#
loop_
_entity.id
_entity.type
_entity.pdbx_description
1 polymer ?
#
loop_
_entity_poly.entity_id
_entity_poly.type
_entity_poly.pdbx_seq_one_letter_code
_entity_poly.pdbx_strand_id
1 'polypeptide(L)' 'FFMLTGFHGLHVTVGALMLLFVMFRGMKGHFNSKHHFAFEAAAWYWHFVDVVWLGLFIFVYWL' A
#
# COMPACT_ATOMS: atom_id res chain seq x y z
N PHE A 1 -12.41 13.43 -11.27
CA PHE A 1 -12.66 11.98 -11.13
C PHE A 1 -11.46 11.16 -11.59
N PHE A 2 -11.31 10.85 -12.89
CA PHE A 2 -10.34 9.86 -13.41
C PHE A 2 -8.87 10.10 -13.08
N MET A 3 -8.40 11.35 -13.06
CA MET A 3 -7.01 11.63 -12.71
C MET A 3 -6.71 11.27 -11.25
N LEU A 4 -7.59 11.65 -10.31
CA LEU A 4 -7.43 11.38 -8.88
C LEU A 4 -7.59 9.89 -8.56
N THR A 5 -8.65 9.26 -9.08
CA THR A 5 -8.91 7.83 -8.86
C THR A 5 -7.89 6.95 -9.59
N GLY A 6 -7.47 7.33 -10.79
CA GLY A 6 -6.42 6.63 -11.55
C GLY A 6 -5.05 6.73 -10.90
N PHE A 7 -4.64 7.91 -10.42
CA PHE A 7 -3.40 8.09 -9.69
C PHE A 7 -3.39 7.30 -8.37
N HIS A 8 -4.53 7.26 -7.68
CA HIS A 8 -4.70 6.43 -6.51
C HIS A 8 -4.60 4.92 -6.86
N GLY A 9 -5.25 4.46 -7.93
CA GLY A 9 -5.13 3.08 -8.42
C GLY A 9 -3.70 2.68 -8.79
N LEU A 10 -2.89 3.62 -9.29
CA LEU A 10 -1.44 3.40 -9.47
C LEU A 10 -0.75 3.13 -8.13
N HIS A 11 -1.03 3.92 -7.10
CA HIS A 11 -0.45 3.73 -5.77
C HIS A 11 -0.87 2.38 -5.16
N VAL A 12 -2.13 1.99 -5.31
CA VAL A 12 -2.62 0.65 -4.89
C VAL A 12 -1.82 -0.46 -5.58
N THR A 13 -1.58 -0.34 -6.89
CA THR A 13 -0.81 -1.33 -7.66
C THR A 13 0.63 -1.41 -7.17
N VAL A 14 1.29 -0.26 -6.93
CA VAL A 14 2.64 -0.20 -6.37
C VAL A 14 2.68 -0.83 -4.97
N GLY A 15 1.71 -0.50 -4.11
CA GLY A 15 1.60 -1.09 -2.78
C GLY A 15 1.43 -2.61 -2.83
N ALA A 16 0.66 -3.12 -3.79
CA ALA A 16 0.39 -4.55 -3.93
C ALA A 16 1.66 -5.29 -4.36
N LEU A 17 2.44 -4.70 -5.26
CA LEU A 17 3.76 -5.21 -5.63
C LEU A 17 4.73 -5.19 -4.44
N MET A 18 4.75 -4.11 -3.65
CA MET A 18 5.59 -4.04 -2.44
C MET A 18 5.25 -5.17 -1.46
N LEU A 19 3.96 -5.38 -1.16
CA LEU A 19 3.50 -6.46 -0.28
C LEU A 19 3.83 -7.84 -0.86
N LEU A 20 3.65 -8.04 -2.17
CA LEU A 20 4.03 -9.28 -2.87
C LEU A 20 5.52 -9.59 -2.69
N PHE A 21 6.40 -8.60 -2.91
CA PHE A 21 7.84 -8.80 -2.73
C PHE A 21 8.23 -9.03 -1.28
N VAL A 22 7.62 -8.31 -0.34
CA VAL A 22 7.83 -8.54 1.09
C VAL A 22 7.36 -9.93 1.50
N MET A 23 6.22 -10.41 1.00
CA MET A 23 5.75 -11.78 1.22
C MET A 23 6.80 -12.80 0.74
N PHE A 24 7.30 -12.68 -0.49
CA PHE A 24 8.34 -13.57 -1.00
C PHE A 24 9.64 -13.51 -0.18
N ARG A 25 10.05 -12.32 0.26
CA ARG A 25 11.22 -12.15 1.13
C ARG A 25 11.00 -12.80 2.51
N GLY A 26 9.78 -12.70 3.05
CA GLY A 26 9.39 -13.35 4.30
C GLY A 26 9.44 -14.88 4.19
N MET A 27 8.91 -15.44 3.11
CA MET A 27 8.98 -16.89 2.85
C MET A 27 10.43 -17.40 2.72
N LYS A 28 11.35 -16.56 2.20
CA LYS A 28 12.79 -16.87 2.11
C LYS A 28 13.56 -16.63 3.42
N GLY A 29 12.88 -16.24 4.50
CA GLY A 29 13.51 -16.02 5.81
C GLY A 29 14.39 -14.77 5.88
N HIS A 30 14.19 -13.79 4.99
CA HIS A 30 15.00 -12.55 4.99
C HIS A 30 14.64 -11.58 6.11
N PHE A 31 13.66 -11.90 6.94
CA PHE A 31 13.21 -11.07 8.05
C PHE A 31 13.38 -11.81 9.38
N ASN A 32 13.73 -11.05 10.41
CA ASN A 32 13.72 -11.51 11.79
C ASN A 32 12.97 -10.49 12.66
N SER A 33 12.68 -10.84 13.91
CA SER A 33 11.90 -10.01 14.84
C SER A 33 12.51 -8.64 15.18
N LYS A 34 13.76 -8.37 14.78
CA LYS A 34 14.42 -7.06 14.95
C LYS A 34 14.74 -6.38 13.61
N HIS A 35 14.80 -7.13 12.51
CA HIS A 35 15.15 -6.66 11.17
C HIS A 35 14.06 -7.04 10.17
N HIS A 36 13.03 -6.21 10.11
CA HIS A 36 11.90 -6.37 9.19
C HIS A 36 11.38 -5.01 8.67
N PHE A 37 12.27 -4.00 8.60
CA PHE A 37 11.91 -2.66 8.14
C PHE A 37 11.25 -2.61 6.77
N ALA A 38 11.65 -3.49 5.82
CA ALA A 38 11.00 -3.53 4.51
C ALA A 38 9.51 -3.92 4.60
N PHE A 39 9.14 -4.76 5.57
CA PHE A 39 7.75 -5.09 5.87
C PHE A 39 7.04 -3.89 6.52
N GLU A 40 7.67 -3.24 7.50
CA GLU A 40 7.10 -2.05 8.15
C GLU A 40 6.83 -0.92 7.15
N ALA A 41 7.80 -0.64 6.27
CA ALA A 41 7.67 0.37 5.23
C ALA A 41 6.54 0.05 4.24
N ALA A 42 6.41 -1.21 3.83
CA ALA A 42 5.30 -1.64 2.96
C ALA A 42 3.94 -1.52 3.68
N ALA A 43 3.88 -1.84 4.96
CA ALA A 43 2.67 -1.67 5.77
C ALA A 43 2.28 -0.19 5.92
N TRP A 44 3.25 0.70 6.18
CA TRP A 44 3.00 2.14 6.24
C TRP A 44 2.51 2.69 4.89
N TYR A 45 3.11 2.26 3.79
CA TYR A 45 2.66 2.64 2.46
C TYR A 45 1.23 2.16 2.19
N TRP A 46 0.89 0.94 2.61
CA TRP A 46 -0.45 0.40 2.45
C TRP A 46 -1.50 1.19 3.23
N HIS A 47 -1.22 1.52 4.49
CA HIS A 47 -2.13 2.34 5.30
C HIS A 47 -2.27 3.76 4.75
N PHE A 48 -1.21 4.35 4.20
CA PHE A 48 -1.31 5.63 3.49
C PHE A 48 -2.32 5.54 2.34
N VAL A 49 -2.24 4.50 1.52
CA VAL A 49 -3.16 4.27 0.40
C VAL A 49 -4.60 4.11 0.93
N ASP A 50 -4.83 3.33 1.98
CA ASP A 50 -6.17 3.17 2.58
C ASP A 50 -6.78 4.50 3.02
N VAL A 51 -6.01 5.35 3.72
CA VAL A 51 -6.51 6.65 4.20
C VAL A 51 -6.87 7.58 3.02
N VAL A 52 -6.05 7.59 1.96
CA VAL A 52 -6.35 8.36 0.74
C VAL A 52 -7.63 7.85 0.08
N TRP A 53 -7.86 6.53 0.07
CA TRP A 53 -9.07 5.95 -0.49
C TRP A 53 -10.33 6.38 0.27
N LEU A 54 -10.30 6.37 1.61
CA LEU A 54 -11.43 6.83 2.42
C LEU A 54 -11.78 8.30 2.11
N GLY A 55 -10.76 9.15 1.95
CA GLY A 55 -10.96 10.54 1.50
C GLY A 55 -11.60 10.62 0.12
N LEU A 56 -11.05 9.90 -0.87
CA LEU A 56 -11.62 9.89 -2.22
C LEU A 56 -13.06 9.37 -2.26
N PHE A 57 -13.37 8.32 -1.49
CA PHE A 57 -14.73 7.79 -1.41
C PHE A 57 -15.73 8.85 -0.93
N ILE A 58 -15.39 9.58 0.14
CA ILE A 58 -16.27 10.63 0.67
C ILE A 58 -16.41 11.80 -0.32
N PHE A 59 -15.31 12.34 -0.85
CA PHE A 59 -15.33 13.60 -1.60
C PHE A 59 -15.58 13.46 -3.11
N VAL A 60 -15.35 12.28 -3.69
CA VAL A 60 -15.48 12.07 -5.14
C VAL A 60 -16.67 11.18 -5.49
N TYR A 61 -17.10 10.30 -4.58
CA TYR A 61 -18.20 9.36 -4.83
C TYR A 61 -19.46 9.66 -4.03
N TRP A 62 -19.35 10.12 -2.77
CA TRP A 62 -20.52 10.38 -1.93
C TRP A 62 -21.05 11.82 -2.09
N LEU A 63 -20.20 12.82 -1.88
CA LEU A 63 -20.55 14.24 -1.95
C LEU A 63 -20.70 14.72 -3.39
#